data_AF-A0A1J4VZK9-F1
#
_entry.id   AF-A0A1J4VZK9-F1
#
_cell.length_a   1.000
_cell.length_b   1.000
_cell.length_c   1.000
_cell.angle_alpha   90.00
_cell.angle_beta   90.00
_cell.angle_gamma   90.00
#
_symmetry.space_group_name_H-M   'P 1'
#
loop_
_entity.id
_entity.type
_entity.pdbx_description
1 polymer ?
#
loop_
_entity_poly.entity_id
_entity_poly.type
_entity_poly.pdbx_seq_one_letter_code
_entity_poly.pdbx_strand_id
1 'polypeptide(L)' 'MNKDKLFKILCIISFVLVAVTSIPLFIKYLTGSQAGSRLIIDLHVWFGIVFIVFALIRIIKFRGLRK' A
#
# COMPACT_ATOMS: atom_id res chain seq x y z
N MET A 1 11.31 -18.95 11.22
CA MET A 1 11.01 -17.51 10.98
C MET A 1 9.61 -17.22 11.51
N ASN A 2 9.46 -16.37 12.55
CA ASN A 2 8.15 -16.09 13.16
C ASN A 2 7.18 -15.47 12.15
N LYS A 3 6.00 -16.08 11.98
CA LYS A 3 4.93 -15.65 11.06
C LYS A 3 4.55 -14.17 11.27
N ASP A 4 4.64 -13.68 12.50
CA ASP A 4 4.35 -12.29 12.85
C ASP A 4 5.40 -11.29 12.37
N LYS A 5 6.68 -11.67 12.37
CA LYS A 5 7.75 -10.83 11.80
C LYS A 5 7.59 -10.72 10.29
N LEU A 6 7.28 -11.83 9.62
CA LEU A 6 7.04 -11.87 8.18
C LEU A 6 5.87 -10.96 7.79
N PHE A 7 4.76 -11.04 8.53
CA PHE A 7 3.57 -10.22 8.27
C PHE A 7 3.84 -8.72 8.47
N LYS A 8 4.62 -8.34 9.49
CA LYS A 8 5.04 -6.95 9.70
C LYS A 8 5.89 -6.44 8.53
N ILE A 9 6.84 -7.24 8.06
CA ILE A 9 7.70 -6.89 6.93
C ILE A 9 6.87 -6.70 5.65
N LEU A 10 5.96 -7.63 5.33
CA LEU A 10 5.05 -7.50 4.18
C LEU A 10 4.21 -6.21 4.23
N CYS A 11 3.71 -5.85 5.41
CA CYS A 11 2.92 -4.64 5.60
C CYS A 11 3.75 -3.36 5.36
N ILE A 12 5.01 -3.35 5.80
CA ILE A 12 5.94 -2.23 5.58
C ILE A 12 6.30 -2.13 4.10
N ILE A 13 6.62 -3.25 3.44
CA ILE A 13 6.95 -3.26 2.01
C ILE A 13 5.77 -2.75 1.18
N SER A 14 4.55 -3.22 1.48
CA SER A 14 3.33 -2.76 0.79
C SER A 14 3.12 -1.26 0.98
N PHE A 15 3.35 -0.74 2.18
CA PHE A 15 3.26 0.70 2.44
C PHE A 15 4.29 1.50 1.62
N VAL A 16 5.55 1.05 1.60
CA VAL A 16 6.62 1.71 0.85
C VAL A 16 6.31 1.72 -0.65
N LEU A 17 5.81 0.61 -1.20
CA LEU A 17 5.41 0.54 -2.61
C LEU A 17 4.28 1.51 -2.96
N VAL A 18 3.27 1.62 -2.09
CA VAL A 18 2.17 2.58 -2.26
C VAL A 18 2.70 4.01 -2.18
N ALA A 19 3.55 4.33 -1.20
CA ALA A 19 4.13 5.66 -1.05
C ALA A 19 5.01 6.05 -2.25
N VAL A 20 5.84 5.14 -2.75
CA VAL A 20 6.69 5.36 -3.93
C VAL A 20 5.85 5.58 -5.18
N THR A 21 4.72 4.87 -5.33
CA THR A 21 3.81 5.05 -6.47
C THR A 21 2.92 6.29 -6.35
N SER A 22 2.70 6.82 -5.15
CA SER A 22 2.02 8.12 -4.95
C SER A 22 2.82 9.30 -5.46
N ILE A 23 4.15 9.31 -5.31
CA ILE A 23 5.03 10.42 -5.73
C ILE A 23 4.87 10.77 -7.22
N PRO A 24 5.03 9.82 -8.17
CA PRO A 24 4.86 10.12 -9.59
C PRO A 24 3.41 10.47 -9.93
N LEU A 25 2.41 9.93 -9.22
CA LEU A 25 1.00 10.35 -9.39
C LEU A 25 0.81 11.81 -9.00
N PHE A 26 1.37 12.21 -7.86
CA PHE A 26 1.26 13.56 -7.32
C PHE A 26 1.96 14.59 -8.22
N ILE A 27 3.18 14.30 -8.67
CA ILE A 27 3.90 15.14 -9.62
C ILE A 27 3.11 15.26 -10.93
N LYS A 28 2.58 14.16 -11.46
CA LYS A 28 1.76 14.18 -12.69
C LYS A 28 0.49 15.01 -12.55
N TYR A 29 -0.20 14.89 -11.41
CA TYR A 29 -1.36 15.71 -11.10
C TYR A 29 -1.03 17.21 -11.15
N LEU A 30 0.10 17.60 -10.55
CA LEU A 30 0.58 18.99 -10.58
C LEU A 30 0.98 19.46 -11.99
N THR A 31 1.46 18.56 -12.84
CA THR A 31 1.92 18.89 -14.20
C THR A 31 0.76 18.98 -15.21
N GLY A 32 -0.48 18.67 -14.82
CA GLY A 32 -1.66 18.73 -15.71
C GLY A 32 -1.62 17.76 -16.90
N SER A 33 -0.68 16.80 -16.89
CA SER A 33 -0.48 15.88 -18.00
C SER A 33 -1.54 14.77 -17.95
N GLN A 34 -2.58 14.88 -18.81
CA GLN A 34 -3.65 13.88 -18.92
C GLN A 34 -3.17 12.51 -19.43
N ALA A 35 -1.99 12.43 -20.05
CA ALA A 35 -1.39 11.19 -20.51
C ALA A 35 -0.61 10.47 -19.39
N GLY A 36 -1.21 10.40 -18.20
CA GLY A 36 -0.70 9.61 -17.10
C GLY A 36 -0.79 8.13 -17.48
N SER A 37 0.34 7.54 -17.90
CA SER A 37 0.53 6.10 -18.14
C SER A 37 -0.36 5.27 -17.23
N ARG A 38 -1.51 4.82 -17.76
CA ARG A 38 -2.60 4.13 -17.07
C ARG A 38 -2.09 3.03 -16.13
N LEU A 39 -0.99 2.40 -16.55
CA LEU A 39 -0.20 1.44 -15.81
C LEU A 39 0.25 1.91 -14.41
N ILE A 40 0.74 3.14 -14.21
CA ILE A 40 1.19 3.64 -12.90
C ILE A 40 -0.02 3.83 -11.97
N ILE A 41 -1.14 4.31 -12.51
CA ILE A 41 -2.38 4.50 -11.75
C ILE A 41 -2.92 3.13 -11.32
N ASP A 42 -3.00 2.18 -12.24
CA ASP A 42 -3.43 0.82 -11.94
C ASP A 42 -2.52 0.17 -10.88
N LEU A 43 -1.19 0.27 -11.04
CA LEU A 43 -0.26 -0.24 -10.03
C LEU A 43 -0.49 0.39 -8.65
N HIS A 44 -0.63 1.72 -8.60
CA HIS A 44 -0.84 2.44 -7.33
C HIS A 44 -2.12 1.97 -6.63
N VAL A 45 -3.22 1.86 -7.37
CA VAL A 45 -4.52 1.41 -6.84
C VAL A 45 -4.45 -0.04 -6.34
N TRP A 46 -3.88 -0.96 -7.14
CA TRP A 46 -3.75 -2.36 -6.74
C TRP A 46 -2.86 -2.54 -5.52
N PHE A 47 -1.70 -1.87 -5.46
CA PHE A 47 -0.85 -1.89 -4.27
C PHE A 47 -1.55 -1.26 -3.06
N GLY A 48 -2.34 -0.20 -3.27
CA GLY A 48 -3.14 0.44 -2.23
C GLY A 48 -4.17 -0.51 -1.61
N ILE A 49 -4.90 -1.26 -2.45
CA ILE A 49 -5.88 -2.26 -2.01
C ILE A 49 -5.18 -3.35 -1.20
N VAL A 50 -4.07 -3.90 -1.70
CA VAL A 50 -3.29 -4.92 -1.00
C VAL A 50 -2.84 -4.40 0.38
N PHE A 51 -2.32 -3.18 0.44
CA PHE A 51 -1.93 -2.54 1.69
C PHE A 51 -3.08 -2.41 2.69
N ILE A 52 -4.25 -1.93 2.24
CA ILE A 52 -5.44 -1.78 3.10
C ILE A 52 -5.88 -3.14 3.67
N VAL A 53 -5.94 -4.18 2.84
CA VAL A 53 -6.30 -5.53 3.27
C VAL A 53 -5.33 -6.04 4.35
N PHE A 54 -4.02 -5.91 4.12
CA PHE A 54 -3.00 -6.30 5.10
C PHE A 54 -3.11 -5.49 6.41
N ALA A 55 -3.37 -4.19 6.31
CA ALA A 55 -3.53 -3.32 7.47
C ALA A 55 -4.77 -3.71 8.30
N LEU A 56 -5.90 -3.99 7.65
CA LEU A 56 -7.14 -4.42 8.31
C LEU A 56 -6.96 -5.77 9.02
N ILE A 57 -6.34 -6.76 8.36
CA ILE A 57 -6.02 -8.04 8.98
C ILE A 57 -5.14 -7.83 10.23
N ARG A 58 -4.16 -6.92 10.17
CA ARG A 58 -3.32 -6.58 11.33
C ARG A 58 -4.13 -5.99 12.48
N ILE A 59 -5.03 -5.06 12.18
CA ILE A 59 -5.89 -4.41 13.18
C ILE A 59 -6.81 -5.44 13.84
N ILE A 60 -7.43 -6.33 13.06
CA ILE A 60 -8.31 -7.38 13.57
C ILE A 60 -7.53 -8.34 14.47
N LYS A 61 -6.38 -8.83 14.01
CA LYS A 61 -5.51 -9.72 14.81
C LYS A 61 -5.04 -9.05 16.10
N PHE A 62 -4.70 -7.77 16.06
CA PHE A 62 -4.26 -7.01 17.24
C PHE A 62 -5.41 -6.70 18.21
N ARG A 63 -6.64 -6.46 17.72
CA ARG A 63 -7.83 -6.29 18.57
C ARG A 63 -8.28 -7.62 19.18
N GLY A 64 -8.16 -8.73 18.46
CA GLY A 64 -8.50 -10.07 18.97
C GLY A 64 -7.63 -10.54 20.14
N LEU A 65 -6.40 -10.04 20.24
CA LEU A 65 -5.47 -10.29 21.35
C LEU A 65 -5.71 -9.42 22.60
N ARG A 66 -6.67 -8.48 22.56
CA ARG A 66 -7.01 -7.58 23.67
C ARG A 66 -8.33 -7.92 24.38
N LYS A 67 -8.97 -9.04 24.04
CA LYS A 67 -10.06 -9.64 24.82
C LYS A 67 -9.48 -10.72 25.71
#